data_AF-A0A7X6ZZ16-F1
#
_entry.id   AF-A0A7X6ZZ16-F1
#
_cell.length_a   1.000
_cell.length_b   1.000
_cell.length_c   1.000
_cell.angle_alpha   90.00
_cell.angle_beta   90.00
_cell.angle_gamma   90.00
#
_symmetry.space_group_name_H-M   'P 1'
#
loop_
_entity.id
_entity.type
_entity.pdbx_description
1 polymer ?
#
loop_
_entity_poly.entity_id
_entity_poly.type
_entity_poly.pdbx_seq_one_letter_code
_entity_poly.pdbx_strand_id
1 'polypeptide(L)'
;MFGLSIYATIYIFAWIAMTVVTFILYLIDKQKAKKHKQRIPEAVLLTTTFLLGAVGAMFGIYAVRHKANHWYFKAIAWISLFINVFGFWAVLLID
;
A
#
# COMPACT_ATOMS: atom_id res chain seq x y z
N MET A 1 -5.54 -21.42 22.78
CA MET A 1 -6.03 -20.06 22.47
C MET A 1 -4.96 -19.36 21.65
N PHE A 2 -5.26 -19.14 20.36
CA PHE A 2 -4.53 -18.31 19.39
C PHE A 2 -3.04 -18.64 19.16
N GLY A 3 -2.75 -19.80 18.58
CA GLY A 3 -1.60 -19.88 17.69
C GLY A 3 -2.03 -19.22 16.38
N LEU A 4 -1.53 -18.02 16.05
CA LEU A 4 -1.64 -17.53 14.68
C LEU A 4 -1.06 -18.62 13.79
N SER A 5 -1.83 -19.09 12.80
CA SER A 5 -1.31 -20.07 11.86
C SER A 5 -0.05 -19.52 11.20
N ILE A 6 0.87 -20.41 10.82
CA ILE A 6 2.10 -19.99 10.16
C ILE A 6 1.81 -19.18 8.88
N TYR A 7 0.68 -19.46 8.24
CA TYR A 7 0.17 -18.73 7.08
C TYR A 7 -0.27 -17.30 7.42
N ALA A 8 -1.00 -17.10 8.53
CA ALA A 8 -1.38 -15.78 9.02
C ALA A 8 -0.14 -14.93 9.37
N THR A 9 0.87 -15.52 10.00
CA THR A 9 2.12 -14.81 10.33
C THR A 9 2.87 -14.37 9.08
N ILE A 10 3.04 -15.25 8.08
CA ILE A 10 3.70 -14.93 6.81
C ILE A 10 2.96 -13.80 6.09
N TYR A 11 1.63 -13.85 6.08
CA TYR A 11 0.79 -12.84 5.44
C TYR A 11 0.98 -11.45 6.07
N ILE A 12 0.99 -11.36 7.40
CA ILE A 12 1.20 -10.08 8.11
C ILE A 12 2.58 -9.49 7.82
N PHE A 13 3.64 -10.32 7.83
CA PHE A 13 4.98 -9.85 7.51
C PHE A 13 5.10 -9.32 6.08
N ALA A 14 4.52 -10.03 5.11
CA ALA A 14 4.48 -9.58 3.72
C ALA A 14 3.72 -8.24 3.59
N TRP A 15 2.61 -8.09 4.32
CA TRP A 15 1.80 -6.87 4.29
C TRP A 15 2.51 -5.66 4.88
N ILE A 16 3.24 -5.84 5.99
CA ILE A 16 4.06 -4.80 6.60
C ILE A 16 5.20 -4.39 5.66
N ALA A 17 5.92 -5.36 5.07
CA ALA A 17 7.02 -5.08 4.15
C ALA A 17 6.54 -4.24 2.95
N MET A 18 5.42 -4.64 2.34
CA MET A 18 4.83 -3.93 1.21
C MET A 18 4.31 -2.54 1.59
N THR A 19 3.74 -2.39 2.77
CA THR A 19 3.33 -1.08 3.31
C THR A 19 4.52 -0.11 3.40
N VAL A 20 5.65 -0.57 3.94
CA VAL A 20 6.87 0.23 4.06
C VAL A 20 7.45 0.58 2.69
N VAL A 21 7.55 -0.39 1.78
CA VAL A 21 8.05 -0.17 0.40
C VAL A 21 7.20 0.88 -0.33
N THR A 22 5.88 0.76 -0.22
CA THR A 22 4.94 1.69 -0.88
C THR A 22 5.08 3.10 -0.31
N PHE A 23 5.22 3.23 1.01
CA PHE A 23 5.44 4.52 1.66
C PHE A 23 6.76 5.17 1.23
N ILE A 24 7.84 4.40 1.14
CA ILE A 24 9.15 4.87 0.68
C ILE A 24 9.07 5.35 -0.77
N LEU A 25 8.37 4.63 -1.65
CA LEU A 25 8.18 5.06 -3.05
C LEU A 25 7.48 6.42 -3.15
N TYR A 26 6.45 6.65 -2.33
CA TYR A 26 5.79 7.96 -2.23
C TYR A 26 6.72 9.06 -1.69
N LEU A 27 7.58 8.75 -0.72
CA LEU A 27 8.58 9.69 -0.20
C LEU A 27 9.66 10.02 -1.24
N ILE A 28 10.13 9.03 -1.99
CA ILE A 28 11.11 9.21 -3.06
C ILE A 28 10.51 10.07 -4.17
N ASP A 29 9.23 9.88 -4.52
CA ASP A 29 8.54 10.73 -5.50
C ASP A 29 8.55 12.21 -5.05
N LYS A 30 8.27 12.48 -3.77
CA LYS A 30 8.35 13.85 -3.19
C LYS A 30 9.76 14.43 -3.27
N GLN A 31 10.79 13.63 -3.00
CA GLN A 31 12.19 14.08 -3.09
C GLN A 31 12.60 14.35 -4.54
N LYS A 32 12.15 13.53 -5.50
CA LYS A 32 12.39 13.76 -6.93
C LYS A 32 11.69 15.01 -7.44
N ALA A 33 10.47 15.28 -6.96
CA ALA A 33 9.74 16.52 -7.26
C ALA A 33 10.48 17.77 -6.75
N LYS A 34 11.06 17.71 -5.53
CA LYS A 34 11.92 18.79 -5.00
C LYS A 34 13.22 19.00 -5.79
N LYS A 35 13.77 17.94 -6.39
CA LYS A 35 15.02 18.00 -7.18
C LYS A 35 14.82 18.30 -8.66
N HIS A 36 13.61 18.71 -9.09
CA HIS A 36 13.26 18.95 -10.50
C HIS A 36 13.62 17.77 -11.45
N LYS A 37 13.68 16.53 -10.92
CA LYS A 37 13.94 15.33 -11.73
C LYS A 37 12.62 14.73 -12.23
N GLN A 38 12.71 13.89 -13.27
CA GLN A 38 11.54 13.20 -13.83
C GLN A 38 10.68 12.55 -12.73
N ARG A 39 9.38 12.88 -12.75
CA ARG A 39 8.36 12.36 -11.83
C ARG A 39 8.18 10.85 -12.02
N ILE A 40 7.89 10.12 -10.96
CA ILE A 40 7.58 8.69 -11.08
C ILE A 40 6.21 8.55 -11.77
N PRO A 41 6.09 7.67 -12.80
CA PRO A 41 4.83 7.45 -13.47
C PRO A 41 3.78 6.92 -12.49
N GLU A 42 2.56 7.46 -12.59
CA GLU A 42 1.44 7.14 -11.69
C GLU A 42 1.09 5.66 -11.70
N ALA A 43 1.31 4.99 -12.83
CA ALA A 43 1.17 3.55 -12.98
C ALA A 43 1.97 2.77 -11.92
N VAL A 44 3.21 3.19 -11.62
CA VAL A 44 4.07 2.49 -10.64
C VAL A 44 3.53 2.65 -9.22
N LEU A 45 3.06 3.85 -8.86
CA LEU A 45 2.45 4.09 -7.56
C LEU A 45 1.13 3.31 -7.40
N LEU A 46 0.32 3.26 -8.45
CA LEU A 46 -0.94 2.50 -8.46
C LEU A 46 -0.72 0.98 -8.38
N THR A 47 0.22 0.43 -9.16
CA THR A 47 0.53 -1.01 -9.08
C THR A 47 1.06 -1.42 -7.71
N THR A 48 1.90 -0.58 -7.09
CA THR A 48 2.42 -0.88 -5.74
C THR A 48 1.31 -0.80 -4.67
N THR A 49 0.40 0.17 -4.82
CA THR A 49 -0.79 0.31 -3.96
C THR A 49 -1.72 -0.91 -4.09
N PHE A 50 -1.88 -1.43 -5.30
CA PHE A 50 -2.75 -2.58 -5.58
C PHE A 50 -2.20 -3.88 -5.01
N LEU A 51 -0.87 -4.08 -5.04
CA LEU A 51 -0.27 -5.37 -4.68
C LEU A 51 -0.38 -5.74 -3.21
N LEU A 52 -0.16 -4.80 -2.27
CA LEU A 52 -0.33 -4.93 -0.81
C LEU A 52 -0.07 -3.59 -0.08
N GLY A 53 0.05 -2.49 -0.82
CA GLY A 53 0.53 -1.20 -0.34
C GLY A 53 -0.54 -0.22 0.11
N ALA A 54 -1.80 -0.63 0.27
CA ALA A 54 -2.94 0.27 0.54
C ALA A 54 -2.68 1.26 1.69
N VAL A 55 -2.18 0.74 2.83
CA VAL A 55 -1.87 1.54 4.02
C VAL A 55 -0.72 2.51 3.73
N GLY A 56 0.35 2.01 3.10
CA GLY A 56 1.52 2.83 2.74
C GLY A 56 1.20 3.92 1.71
N ALA A 57 0.28 3.63 0.79
CA ALA A 57 -0.23 4.57 -0.20
C ALA A 57 -1.12 5.64 0.44
N MET A 58 -1.99 5.30 1.40
CA MET A 58 -2.77 6.29 2.14
C MET A 58 -1.87 7.28 2.88
N PHE A 59 -0.87 6.76 3.60
CA PHE A 59 0.15 7.60 4.27
C PHE A 59 0.96 8.42 3.26
N GLY A 60 1.33 7.83 2.12
CA GLY A 60 2.04 8.51 1.04
C GLY A 60 1.23 9.66 0.42
N ILE A 61 -0.05 9.44 0.12
CA ILE A 61 -0.96 10.46 -0.41
C ILE A 61 -1.12 11.60 0.61
N TYR A 62 -1.27 11.27 1.89
CA TYR A 62 -1.41 12.28 2.95
C TYR A 62 -0.11 13.07 3.18
N ALA A 63 1.05 12.42 3.12
CA ALA A 63 2.36 13.06 3.31
C ALA A 63 2.78 13.94 2.11
N VAL A 64 2.36 13.56 0.90
CA VAL A 64 2.69 14.29 -0.32
C VAL A 64 1.71 15.44 -0.56
N ARG A 65 0.42 15.33 -0.18
CA ARG A 65 -0.68 16.32 -0.27
C ARG A 65 -0.91 16.98 -1.65
N HIS A 66 0.06 16.91 -2.55
CA HIS A 66 0.13 17.63 -3.81
C HIS A 66 -0.44 16.83 -4.99
N LYS A 67 -0.53 15.49 -4.85
CA LYS A 67 -1.10 14.56 -5.84
C LYS A 67 -2.39 13.86 -5.37
N ALA A 68 -3.03 14.40 -4.33
CA ALA A 68 -4.28 13.86 -3.75
C ALA A 68 -5.55 14.22 -4.56
N ASN A 69 -5.41 14.89 -5.70
CA ASN A 69 -6.53 15.42 -6.49
C ASN A 69 -7.17 14.36 -7.41
N HIS A 70 -6.52 13.21 -7.58
CA HIS A 70 -7.01 12.12 -8.42
C HIS A 70 -7.75 11.10 -7.56
N TRP A 71 -9.09 11.17 -7.57
CA TRP A 71 -9.98 10.36 -6.71
C TRP A 71 -9.74 8.84 -6.84
N TYR A 72 -9.32 8.39 -8.02
CA TYR A 72 -8.96 7.01 -8.32
C TYR A 72 -7.85 6.46 -7.41
N PHE A 73 -6.91 7.29 -6.95
CA PHE A 73 -5.86 6.87 -6.00
C PHE A 73 -6.43 6.49 -4.64
N LYS A 74 -7.41 7.25 -4.14
CA LYS A 74 -8.11 6.90 -2.91
C LYS A 74 -8.97 5.65 -3.11
N ALA A 75 -9.71 5.58 -4.22
CA ALA A 75 -10.56 4.43 -4.52
C ALA A 75 -9.75 3.12 -4.58
N ILE A 76 -8.61 3.11 -5.28
CA ILE A 76 -7.74 1.94 -5.40
C ILE A 76 -7.13 1.55 -4.04
N ALA A 77 -6.76 2.53 -3.21
CA ALA A 77 -6.27 2.25 -1.85
C ALA A 77 -7.37 1.60 -0.98
N TRP A 78 -8.61 2.11 -1.03
CA TRP A 78 -9.74 1.50 -0.31
C TRP A 78 -10.08 0.10 -0.81
N ILE A 79 -10.13 -0.10 -2.14
CA ILE A 79 -10.39 -1.42 -2.75
C ILE A 79 -9.30 -2.42 -2.35
N SER A 80 -8.02 -2.03 -2.45
CA SER A 80 -6.89 -2.86 -2.05
C SER A 80 -6.96 -3.21 -0.56
N LEU A 81 -7.37 -2.28 0.31
CA LEU A 81 -7.56 -2.56 1.74
C LEU A 81 -8.66 -3.60 1.99
N PHE A 82 -9.82 -3.49 1.31
CA PHE A 82 -10.89 -4.47 1.42
C PHE A 82 -10.45 -5.86 0.95
N ILE A 83 -9.70 -5.96 -0.15
CA ILE A 83 -9.16 -7.22 -0.67
C ILE A 83 -8.21 -7.86 0.36
N ASN A 84 -7.32 -7.08 0.97
CA ASN A 84 -6.39 -7.60 1.98
C ASN A 84 -7.11 -8.06 3.25
N VAL A 85 -8.11 -7.31 3.72
CA VAL A 85 -8.91 -7.69 4.89
C VAL A 85 -9.70 -8.97 4.61
N PHE A 86 -10.32 -9.07 3.43
CA PHE A 86 -11.05 -10.27 3.02
C PHE A 86 -10.13 -11.49 2.87
N GLY A 87 -8.94 -11.30 2.27
CA GLY A 87 -7.92 -12.34 2.16
C GLY A 87 -7.45 -12.84 3.53
N PHE A 88 -7.20 -11.93 4.47
CA PHE A 88 -6.85 -12.29 5.84
C PHE A 88 -7.96 -13.09 6.53
N TRP A 89 -9.22 -12.68 6.36
CA TRP A 89 -10.36 -13.39 6.93
C TRP A 89 -10.55 -14.79 6.32
N ALA A 90 -10.31 -14.94 5.01
CA ALA A 90 -10.36 -16.24 4.33
C ALA A 90 -9.24 -17.18 4.81
N VAL A 91 -8.03 -16.66 5.03
CA VAL A 91 -6.91 -17.44 5.61
C VAL A 91 -7.27 -17.92 7.01
N LEU A 92 -7.83 -17.05 7.86
CA LEU A 92 -8.28 -17.42 9.20
C LEU A 92 -9.45 -18.43 9.24
N LEU A 93 -10.23 -18.54 8.15
CA LEU A 93 -11.30 -19.55 8.03
C LEU A 93 -10.79 -20.91 7.52
N ILE A 94 -9.66 -20.92 6.82
CA ILE A 94 -9.03 -22.12 6.24
C ILE A 94 -8.21 -22.86 7.30
N ASP A 95 -7.70 -22.14 8.30
CA ASP A 95 -7.04 -22.67 9.50
C ASP A 95 -8.05 -23.06 10.60
#